data_AF-A0A1G6GGT7-F1
#
_entry.id   AF-A0A1G6GGT7-F1
#
_cell.length_a   1.000
_cell.length_b   1.000
_cell.length_c   1.000
_cell.angle_alpha   90.00
_cell.angle_beta   90.00
_cell.angle_gamma   90.00
#
_symmetry.space_group_name_H-M   'P 1'
#
loop_
_entity.id
_entity.type
_entity.pdbx_description
1 polymer ?
#
loop_
_entity_poly.entity_id
_entity_poly.type
_entity_poly.pdbx_seq_one_letter_code
_entity_poly.pdbx_strand_id
1 'polypeptide(L)'
;MLLNMNEKWLDHLINAVPSEGMDKYFSIYAIALEGWRRGLELTIYRDDKNDNKFKVRYSLSDGKKTYHFDGSGSDLISSEAYHICDDKFLTKERLKQSGLPVTEGKKFSVMSKTSDIINYAKTLGFPLVLKPTDGKGGSGVFSNIKNMDEFKSSLNILREQMNFKNIMVESYATGEEHRVFVVGDQVEGVMKRVAANVVGDGDSTIRELINQKNKIRLKNPHLRNKVIKADQIVERNLNKLGLNLESVPLKNEFIQLRLTSNLSTGGDSVEIKENVSEELHNIAIKATKAIPGLFMSGMDIIVDEETSGYYILEANTKPGLGGHMFPAYGVPKDLAKSIVDYHFPATKGKDRSLLYFDFDGAVDLLKRRTAKKVVLSHPSKHFSENKQFSVEGELNEISLKLSLGQVANEYNINGYLNMTETRPILHVNGENVKDIKKFVDRLKKNNPNIKLNEESIKTIEPIEIGFKILTNDQSQNSKKIEKEIAHIERERAYYEQKYVQVLQSRSWKLTKIIRSPLDIIKMKFNQLFKK
;
A
#
# COMPACT_ATOMS: atom_id res chain seq x y z
N MET A 1 21.24 -15.38 -6.08
CA MET A 1 21.76 -14.36 -5.15
C MET A 1 20.68 -14.14 -4.10
N LEU A 2 20.88 -14.58 -2.85
CA LEU A 2 19.93 -14.29 -1.77
C LEU A 2 19.95 -12.77 -1.56
N LEU A 3 18.98 -12.07 -2.12
CA LEU A 3 18.80 -10.66 -1.83
C LEU A 3 18.36 -10.57 -0.38
N ASN A 4 19.13 -9.87 0.45
CA ASN A 4 18.64 -9.49 1.76
C ASN A 4 17.50 -8.48 1.55
N MET A 5 16.43 -8.64 2.31
CA MET A 5 15.35 -7.66 2.31
C MET A 5 15.91 -6.30 2.70
N ASN A 6 15.42 -5.25 2.04
CA ASN A 6 15.79 -3.88 2.35
C ASN A 6 15.44 -3.54 3.80
N GLU A 7 16.39 -2.95 4.51
CA GLU A 7 16.18 -2.39 5.86
C GLU A 7 16.18 -0.86 5.86
N LYS A 8 16.57 -0.23 4.73
CA LYS A 8 16.54 1.22 4.53
C LYS A 8 15.89 1.53 3.18
N TRP A 9 15.19 2.65 3.11
CA TRP A 9 14.50 3.13 1.93
C TRP A 9 14.86 4.60 1.64
N LEU A 10 13.93 5.39 1.12
CA LEU A 10 14.16 6.80 0.84
C LEU A 10 14.45 7.59 2.12
N ASP A 11 15.62 8.24 2.20
CA ASP A 11 16.10 8.93 3.40
C ASP A 11 15.10 9.95 3.96
N HIS A 12 14.46 10.71 3.06
CA HIS A 12 13.47 11.74 3.43
C HIS A 12 12.15 11.18 4.01
N LEU A 13 11.96 9.86 4.00
CA LEU A 13 10.80 9.18 4.59
C LEU A 13 11.16 8.36 5.84
N ILE A 14 12.44 8.26 6.20
CA ILE A 14 12.85 7.60 7.45
C ILE A 14 12.17 8.31 8.62
N ASN A 15 11.45 7.56 9.45
CA ASN A 15 10.66 8.04 10.59
C ASN A 15 9.56 9.08 10.26
N ALA A 16 9.39 9.45 8.99
CA ALA A 16 8.44 10.46 8.54
C ALA A 16 7.14 9.87 8.01
N VAL A 17 6.91 8.55 8.10
CA VAL A 17 5.65 7.94 7.65
C VAL A 17 4.71 7.80 8.86
N PRO A 18 3.59 8.54 8.91
CA PRO A 18 2.66 8.51 10.03
C PRO A 18 1.83 7.23 10.02
N SER A 19 1.19 6.89 11.13
CA SER A 19 0.55 5.58 11.28
C SER A 19 -0.61 5.37 10.31
N GLU A 20 -1.46 6.39 10.08
CA GLU A 20 -2.50 6.35 9.06
C GLU A 20 -1.91 6.35 7.65
N GLY A 21 -0.73 6.96 7.50
CA GLY A 21 0.07 6.95 6.27
C GLY A 21 0.74 5.62 5.96
N MET A 22 0.78 4.64 6.88
CA MET A 22 1.37 3.32 6.61
C MET A 22 0.38 2.34 5.93
N ASP A 23 -0.90 2.70 5.84
CA ASP A 23 -1.94 1.84 5.28
C ASP A 23 -2.54 2.42 3.98
N LYS A 24 -3.86 2.42 3.82
CA LYS A 24 -4.57 2.88 2.61
C LYS A 24 -4.31 4.34 2.23
N TYR A 25 -3.77 5.15 3.13
CA TYR A 25 -3.49 6.57 2.88
C TYR A 25 -2.03 6.87 2.54
N PHE A 26 -1.17 5.86 2.38
CA PHE A 26 0.24 6.12 2.06
C PHE A 26 0.44 6.98 0.81
N SER A 27 -0.25 6.66 -0.29
CA SER A 27 -0.13 7.44 -1.53
C SER A 27 -0.57 8.91 -1.32
N ILE A 28 -1.64 9.13 -0.54
CA ILE A 28 -2.11 10.48 -0.19
C ILE A 28 -1.02 11.22 0.57
N TYR A 29 -0.51 10.61 1.63
CA TYR A 29 0.49 11.20 2.48
C TYR A 29 1.78 11.54 1.71
N ALA A 30 2.31 10.60 0.95
CA ALA A 30 3.58 10.77 0.24
C ALA A 30 3.52 11.93 -0.77
N ILE A 31 2.45 12.01 -1.58
CA ILE A 31 2.30 13.08 -2.58
C ILE A 31 2.01 14.42 -1.90
N ALA A 32 1.15 14.43 -0.89
CA ALA A 32 0.85 15.64 -0.11
C ALA A 32 2.10 16.19 0.58
N LEU A 33 2.91 15.32 1.19
CA LEU A 33 4.17 15.66 1.84
C LEU A 33 5.17 16.23 0.84
N GLU A 34 5.35 15.58 -0.30
CA GLU A 34 6.28 16.06 -1.33
C GLU A 34 5.88 17.43 -1.87
N GLY A 35 4.59 17.65 -2.15
CA GLY A 35 4.10 18.95 -2.59
C GLY A 35 4.27 20.04 -1.53
N TRP A 36 3.86 19.73 -0.30
CA TRP A 36 3.95 20.65 0.84
C TRP A 36 5.40 21.06 1.12
N ARG A 37 6.34 20.11 1.12
CA ARG A 37 7.78 20.36 1.32
C ARG A 37 8.42 21.26 0.26
N ARG A 38 7.79 21.39 -0.91
CA ARG A 38 8.24 22.26 -2.01
C ARG A 38 7.61 23.64 -2.00
N GLY A 39 6.83 23.97 -0.97
CA GLY A 39 6.17 25.27 -0.84
C GLY A 39 4.75 25.32 -1.39
N LEU A 40 4.13 24.19 -1.72
CA LEU A 40 2.73 24.18 -2.17
C LEU A 40 1.79 24.23 -0.97
N GLU A 41 0.71 25.01 -1.07
CA GLU A 41 -0.36 24.98 -0.09
C GLU A 41 -1.06 23.62 -0.15
N LEU A 42 -1.20 22.96 1.00
CA LEU A 42 -1.85 21.68 1.12
C LEU A 42 -3.19 21.86 1.84
N THR A 43 -4.27 21.42 1.22
CA THR A 43 -5.57 21.27 1.88
C THR A 43 -5.97 19.81 1.91
N ILE A 44 -6.20 19.25 3.10
CA ILE A 44 -6.73 17.90 3.29
C ILE A 44 -8.20 18.03 3.68
N TYR A 45 -9.10 17.30 3.03
CA TYR A 45 -10.53 17.46 3.26
C TYR A 45 -11.29 16.15 3.15
N ARG A 46 -12.47 16.17 3.75
CA ARG A 46 -13.42 15.06 3.67
C ARG A 46 -14.30 15.21 2.45
N ASP A 47 -14.46 14.14 1.69
CA ASP A 47 -15.46 14.07 0.63
C ASP A 47 -16.77 13.45 1.15
N ASP A 48 -17.78 14.30 1.29
CA ASP A 48 -19.12 13.94 1.78
C ASP A 48 -20.11 13.60 0.66
N LYS A 49 -19.70 13.61 -0.61
CA LYS A 49 -20.62 13.42 -1.75
C LYS A 49 -21.33 12.05 -1.79
N ASN A 50 -20.87 11.06 -1.03
CA ASN A 50 -21.51 9.75 -0.92
C ASN A 50 -21.75 9.39 0.55
N ASP A 51 -23.02 9.41 0.97
CA ASP A 51 -23.48 9.47 2.37
C ASP A 51 -23.07 8.33 3.33
N ASN A 52 -22.30 7.32 2.90
CA ASN A 52 -22.03 6.13 3.72
C ASN A 52 -20.55 5.75 3.92
N LYS A 53 -19.56 6.47 3.36
CA LYS A 53 -18.13 6.14 3.57
C LYS A 53 -17.26 7.37 3.73
N PHE A 54 -16.56 7.46 4.87
CA PHE A 54 -15.53 8.45 5.11
C PHE A 54 -14.39 8.31 4.08
N LYS A 55 -14.18 9.34 3.26
CA LYS A 55 -13.10 9.43 2.27
C LYS A 55 -12.29 10.70 2.50
N VAL A 56 -10.97 10.53 2.57
CA VAL A 56 -10.00 11.62 2.62
C VAL A 56 -9.57 11.95 1.20
N ARG A 57 -9.60 13.24 0.86
CA ARG A 57 -9.04 13.81 -0.36
C ARG A 57 -8.09 14.95 0.02
N TYR A 58 -7.31 15.42 -0.94
CA TYR A 58 -6.45 16.57 -0.73
C TYR A 58 -6.28 17.38 -2.01
N SER A 59 -5.82 18.61 -1.87
CA SER A 59 -5.40 19.44 -2.98
C SER A 59 -4.06 20.09 -2.69
N LEU A 60 -3.30 20.30 -3.75
CA LEU A 60 -2.06 21.08 -3.73
C LEU A 60 -2.27 22.33 -4.58
N SER A 61 -1.70 23.46 -4.16
CA SER A 61 -1.79 24.73 -4.89
C SER A 61 -0.47 25.49 -4.88
N ASP A 62 -0.11 26.11 -6.01
CA ASP A 62 0.97 27.10 -6.10
C ASP A 62 0.45 28.55 -6.08
N GLY A 63 -0.83 28.74 -5.73
CA GLY A 63 -1.55 30.01 -5.76
C GLY A 63 -2.08 30.42 -7.15
N LYS A 64 -1.60 29.81 -8.23
CA LYS A 64 -2.09 30.02 -9.60
C LYS A 64 -2.94 28.86 -10.09
N LYS A 65 -2.52 27.63 -9.79
CA LYS A 65 -3.20 26.38 -10.13
C LYS A 65 -3.38 25.55 -8.88
N THR A 66 -4.52 24.88 -8.82
CA THR A 66 -4.85 23.93 -7.77
C THR A 66 -5.26 22.61 -8.42
N TYR A 67 -4.69 21.51 -7.95
CA TYR A 67 -5.06 20.16 -8.39
C TYR A 67 -5.66 19.39 -7.22
N HIS A 68 -6.78 18.71 -7.47
CA HIS A 68 -7.48 17.88 -6.49
C HIS A 68 -7.16 16.40 -6.71
N PHE A 69 -6.86 15.69 -5.62
CA PHE A 69 -6.40 14.32 -5.64
C PHE A 69 -7.35 13.37 -4.88
N ASP A 70 -7.43 12.13 -5.37
CA ASP A 70 -8.09 10.98 -4.75
C ASP A 70 -7.16 9.77 -4.81
N GLY A 71 -6.52 9.45 -3.67
CA GLY A 71 -5.40 8.52 -3.65
C GLY A 71 -4.19 9.13 -4.36
N SER A 72 -3.65 8.42 -5.36
CA SER A 72 -2.60 8.94 -6.25
C SER A 72 -3.13 9.63 -7.51
N GLY A 73 -4.40 9.42 -7.87
CA GLY A 73 -5.00 10.03 -9.04
C GLY A 73 -5.42 11.47 -8.77
N SER A 74 -5.43 12.31 -9.82
CA SER A 74 -5.87 13.70 -9.75
C SER A 74 -7.06 13.98 -10.68
N ASP A 75 -7.56 15.21 -10.63
CA ASP A 75 -8.55 15.79 -11.54
C ASP A 75 -8.06 15.94 -13.00
N LEU A 76 -6.78 15.67 -13.27
CA LEU A 76 -6.27 15.52 -14.64
C LEU A 76 -6.67 14.19 -15.29
N ILE A 77 -7.09 13.17 -14.51
CA ILE A 77 -7.59 11.90 -15.05
C ILE A 77 -9.04 12.09 -15.49
N SER A 78 -9.31 11.85 -16.77
CA SER A 78 -10.66 11.99 -17.34
C SER A 78 -11.63 10.93 -16.77
N SER A 79 -12.93 11.24 -16.76
CA SER A 79 -13.97 10.26 -16.44
C SER A 79 -13.96 9.06 -17.39
N GLU A 80 -13.60 9.28 -18.65
CA GLU A 80 -13.43 8.24 -19.66
C GLU A 80 -12.28 7.29 -19.29
N ALA A 81 -11.12 7.81 -18.85
CA ALA A 81 -10.01 6.99 -18.40
C ALA A 81 -10.39 6.12 -17.20
N TYR A 82 -11.14 6.67 -16.23
CA TYR A 82 -11.69 5.88 -15.13
C TYR A 82 -12.61 4.78 -15.62
N HIS A 83 -13.55 5.09 -16.53
CA HIS A 83 -14.48 4.11 -17.08
C HIS A 83 -13.77 2.97 -17.82
N ILE A 84 -12.79 3.30 -18.66
CA ILE A 84 -12.01 2.32 -19.41
C ILE A 84 -11.21 1.42 -18.45
N CYS A 85 -10.53 2.00 -17.46
CA CYS A 85 -9.64 1.28 -16.56
C CYS A 85 -10.37 0.46 -15.47
N ASP A 86 -11.59 0.85 -15.08
CA ASP A 86 -12.40 0.08 -14.11
C ASP A 86 -13.00 -1.20 -14.74
N ASP A 87 -13.07 -1.32 -16.08
CA ASP A 87 -13.46 -2.55 -16.78
C ASP A 87 -12.27 -3.14 -17.55
N LYS A 88 -11.77 -4.30 -17.09
CA LYS A 88 -10.63 -5.00 -17.68
C LYS A 88 -10.80 -5.30 -19.18
N PHE A 89 -12.03 -5.57 -19.63
CA PHE A 89 -12.29 -5.84 -21.04
C PHE A 89 -12.22 -4.54 -21.87
N LEU A 90 -12.78 -3.43 -21.39
CA LEU A 90 -12.69 -2.14 -22.09
C LEU A 90 -11.24 -1.65 -22.20
N THR A 91 -10.47 -1.78 -21.11
CA THR A 91 -9.02 -1.51 -21.14
C THR A 91 -8.34 -2.30 -22.25
N LYS A 92 -8.59 -3.61 -22.28
CA LYS A 92 -7.98 -4.52 -23.23
C LYS A 92 -8.35 -4.22 -24.67
N GLU A 93 -9.63 -4.00 -24.96
CA GLU A 93 -10.11 -3.61 -26.30
C GLU A 93 -9.42 -2.31 -26.76
N ARG A 94 -9.30 -1.32 -25.87
CA ARG A 94 -8.65 -0.05 -26.19
C ARG A 94 -7.17 -0.22 -26.52
N LEU A 95 -6.46 -1.05 -25.76
CA LEU A 95 -5.06 -1.37 -25.99
C LEU A 95 -4.87 -2.17 -27.30
N LYS A 96 -5.72 -3.17 -27.55
CA LYS A 96 -5.72 -3.97 -28.78
C LYS A 96 -5.94 -3.11 -30.02
N GLN A 97 -6.91 -2.18 -29.99
CA GLN A 97 -7.15 -1.21 -31.06
C GLN A 97 -5.94 -0.29 -31.33
N SER A 98 -5.08 -0.11 -30.34
CA SER A 98 -3.86 0.70 -30.44
C SER A 98 -2.62 -0.13 -30.85
N GLY A 99 -2.81 -1.39 -31.24
CA GLY A 99 -1.74 -2.30 -31.65
C GLY A 99 -0.84 -2.76 -30.50
N LEU A 100 -1.30 -2.65 -29.26
CA LEU A 100 -0.53 -3.04 -28.08
C LEU A 100 -0.82 -4.49 -27.69
N PRO A 101 0.19 -5.19 -27.16
CA PRO A 101 0.06 -6.62 -26.95
C PRO A 101 -0.74 -6.92 -25.68
N VAL A 102 -1.80 -7.67 -25.87
CA VAL A 102 -2.72 -8.16 -24.84
C VAL A 102 -3.00 -9.63 -25.12
N THR A 103 -3.41 -10.39 -24.11
CA THR A 103 -3.82 -11.79 -24.33
C THR A 103 -5.01 -11.87 -25.27
N GLU A 104 -5.29 -13.00 -25.91
CA GLU A 104 -6.57 -13.16 -26.62
C GLU A 104 -7.68 -13.48 -25.62
N GLY A 105 -8.90 -12.97 -25.83
CA GLY A 105 -10.00 -13.26 -24.91
C GLY A 105 -11.32 -12.59 -25.24
N LYS A 106 -12.38 -13.01 -24.55
CA LYS A 106 -13.76 -12.54 -24.77
C LYS A 106 -14.53 -12.37 -23.47
N LYS A 107 -15.33 -11.30 -23.41
CA LYS A 107 -16.30 -11.02 -22.34
C LYS A 107 -17.61 -11.78 -22.55
N PHE A 108 -18.16 -12.31 -21.47
CA PHE A 108 -19.45 -12.96 -21.38
C PHE A 108 -20.27 -12.32 -20.26
N SER A 109 -21.52 -12.00 -20.57
CA SER A 109 -22.48 -11.45 -19.61
C SER A 109 -23.27 -12.57 -18.91
N VAL A 110 -24.03 -12.21 -17.88
CA VAL A 110 -24.95 -13.12 -17.18
C VAL A 110 -25.95 -13.83 -18.11
N MET A 111 -26.29 -13.19 -19.24
CA MET A 111 -27.20 -13.76 -20.25
C MET A 111 -26.55 -14.80 -21.15
N SER A 112 -25.22 -14.96 -21.07
CA SER A 112 -24.47 -15.85 -21.95
C SER A 112 -24.69 -17.33 -21.58
N LYS A 113 -24.93 -18.14 -22.62
CA LYS A 113 -24.93 -19.61 -22.63
C LYS A 113 -23.75 -20.18 -21.86
N THR A 114 -23.92 -21.00 -20.81
CA THR A 114 -22.77 -21.77 -20.26
C THR A 114 -22.12 -22.63 -21.34
N SER A 115 -22.92 -23.17 -22.26
CA SER A 115 -22.46 -23.87 -23.47
C SER A 115 -21.54 -23.00 -24.34
N ASP A 116 -21.89 -21.73 -24.51
CA ASP A 116 -21.18 -20.80 -25.41
C ASP A 116 -19.82 -20.42 -24.82
N ILE A 117 -19.78 -20.24 -23.50
CA ILE A 117 -18.54 -19.99 -22.75
C ILE A 117 -17.61 -21.21 -22.84
N ILE A 118 -18.15 -22.42 -22.64
CA ILE A 118 -17.38 -23.67 -22.75
C ILE A 118 -16.87 -23.89 -24.18
N ASN A 119 -17.70 -23.64 -25.19
CA ASN A 119 -17.29 -23.77 -26.58
C ASN A 119 -16.19 -22.77 -26.92
N TYR A 120 -16.28 -21.52 -26.45
CA TYR A 120 -15.21 -20.56 -26.63
C TYR A 120 -13.91 -20.99 -25.94
N ALA A 121 -13.99 -21.52 -24.71
CA ALA A 121 -12.83 -22.07 -24.01
C ALA A 121 -12.16 -23.20 -24.80
N LYS A 122 -12.94 -24.08 -25.45
CA LYS A 122 -12.39 -25.12 -26.34
C LYS A 122 -11.70 -24.52 -27.56
N THR A 123 -12.28 -23.49 -28.17
CA THR A 123 -11.69 -22.85 -29.36
C THR A 123 -10.39 -22.11 -29.04
N LEU A 124 -10.28 -21.54 -27.82
CA LEU A 124 -9.10 -20.79 -27.40
C LEU A 124 -7.94 -21.71 -26.99
N GLY A 125 -8.24 -22.91 -26.49
CA GLY A 125 -7.24 -23.88 -26.06
C GLY A 125 -6.71 -23.60 -24.64
N PHE A 126 -6.17 -24.63 -23.99
CA PHE A 126 -5.60 -24.53 -22.64
C PHE A 126 -4.08 -24.32 -22.69
N PRO A 127 -3.46 -23.63 -21.71
CA PRO A 127 -4.07 -23.11 -20.48
C PRO A 127 -4.85 -21.79 -20.63
N LEU A 128 -5.85 -21.60 -19.74
CA LEU A 128 -6.76 -20.45 -19.75
C LEU A 128 -6.74 -19.65 -18.44
N VAL A 129 -7.21 -18.40 -18.54
CA VAL A 129 -7.57 -17.53 -17.42
C VAL A 129 -9.07 -17.26 -17.46
N LEU A 130 -9.73 -17.35 -16.31
CA LEU A 130 -11.11 -16.98 -16.12
C LEU A 130 -11.21 -15.96 -14.99
N LYS A 131 -11.72 -14.76 -15.29
CA LYS A 131 -11.79 -13.64 -14.33
C LYS A 131 -13.02 -12.74 -14.53
N PRO A 132 -13.55 -12.09 -13.48
CA PRO A 132 -14.55 -11.04 -13.65
C PRO A 132 -13.95 -9.78 -14.31
N THR A 133 -14.76 -9.01 -15.03
CA THR A 133 -14.27 -7.77 -15.68
C THR A 133 -14.06 -6.62 -14.70
N ASP A 134 -14.79 -6.60 -13.59
CA ASP A 134 -14.81 -5.54 -12.56
C ASP A 134 -14.16 -5.99 -11.22
N GLY A 135 -13.53 -7.16 -11.19
CA GLY A 135 -12.87 -7.67 -9.99
C GLY A 135 -11.62 -6.88 -9.61
N LYS A 136 -11.41 -6.70 -8.30
CA LYS A 136 -10.23 -6.01 -7.71
C LYS A 136 -9.42 -6.97 -6.84
N GLY A 137 -8.11 -6.77 -6.77
CA GLY A 137 -7.20 -7.51 -5.88
C GLY A 137 -7.14 -9.03 -6.13
N GLY A 138 -7.41 -9.47 -7.36
CA GLY A 138 -7.44 -10.90 -7.71
C GLY A 138 -8.71 -11.65 -7.27
N SER A 139 -9.74 -10.96 -6.75
CA SER A 139 -11.01 -11.59 -6.40
C SER A 139 -11.68 -12.21 -7.63
N GLY A 140 -11.94 -13.51 -7.58
CA GLY A 140 -12.55 -14.25 -8.69
C GLY A 140 -11.60 -14.56 -9.85
N VAL A 141 -10.28 -14.40 -9.70
CA VAL A 141 -9.32 -14.74 -10.76
C VAL A 141 -8.90 -16.20 -10.62
N PHE A 142 -9.19 -17.01 -11.64
CA PHE A 142 -8.70 -18.36 -11.81
C PHE A 142 -7.71 -18.37 -12.98
N SER A 143 -6.42 -18.54 -12.68
CA SER A 143 -5.35 -18.54 -13.67
C SER A 143 -4.76 -19.95 -13.86
N ASN A 144 -4.10 -20.15 -15.01
CA ASN A 144 -3.45 -21.41 -15.38
C ASN A 144 -4.39 -22.62 -15.27
N ILE A 145 -5.64 -22.46 -15.75
CA ILE A 145 -6.61 -23.55 -15.86
C ILE A 145 -6.12 -24.47 -16.96
N LYS A 146 -5.81 -25.73 -16.63
CA LYS A 146 -5.11 -26.64 -17.55
C LYS A 146 -6.02 -27.54 -18.36
N ASN A 147 -7.27 -27.71 -17.93
CA ASN A 147 -8.20 -28.62 -18.56
C ASN A 147 -9.66 -28.17 -18.38
N MET A 148 -10.56 -28.85 -19.10
CA MET A 148 -11.97 -28.51 -19.16
C MET A 148 -12.71 -28.71 -17.82
N ASP A 149 -12.28 -29.68 -17.00
CA ASP A 149 -12.96 -29.97 -15.73
C ASP A 149 -12.63 -28.91 -14.67
N GLU A 150 -11.37 -28.47 -14.62
CA GLU A 150 -10.96 -27.29 -13.86
C GLU A 150 -11.71 -26.03 -14.34
N PHE A 151 -11.86 -25.86 -15.66
CA PHE A 151 -12.58 -24.72 -16.24
C PHE A 151 -14.04 -24.67 -15.81
N LYS A 152 -14.77 -25.78 -15.97
CA LYS A 152 -16.18 -25.89 -15.55
C LYS A 152 -16.34 -25.62 -14.06
N SER A 153 -15.45 -26.18 -13.24
CA SER A 153 -15.45 -25.98 -11.80
C SER A 153 -15.25 -24.50 -11.43
N SER A 154 -14.26 -23.85 -12.06
CA SER A 154 -13.97 -22.43 -11.85
C SER A 154 -15.11 -21.52 -12.32
N LEU A 155 -15.72 -21.84 -13.47
CA LEU A 155 -16.87 -21.13 -14.02
C LEU A 155 -18.10 -21.22 -13.11
N ASN A 156 -18.36 -22.40 -12.54
CA ASN A 156 -19.43 -22.60 -11.58
C ASN A 156 -19.20 -21.78 -10.30
N ILE A 157 -17.97 -21.73 -9.78
CA ILE A 157 -17.64 -20.89 -8.62
C ILE A 157 -17.90 -19.41 -8.94
N LEU A 158 -17.43 -18.92 -10.09
CA LEU A 158 -17.58 -17.52 -10.46
C LEU A 158 -19.03 -17.08 -10.66
N ARG A 159 -19.82 -17.88 -11.39
CA ARG A 159 -21.21 -17.54 -11.71
C ARG A 159 -22.14 -17.82 -10.54
N GLU A 160 -22.09 -19.01 -9.95
CA GLU A 160 -23.11 -19.47 -9.00
C GLU A 160 -22.76 -19.12 -7.56
N GLN A 161 -21.48 -19.18 -7.17
CA GLN A 161 -21.06 -18.96 -5.78
C GLN A 161 -20.69 -17.50 -5.51
N MET A 162 -19.98 -16.87 -6.45
CA MET A 162 -19.52 -15.48 -6.31
C MET A 162 -20.44 -14.46 -6.97
N ASN A 163 -21.37 -14.90 -7.83
CA ASN A 163 -22.39 -14.08 -8.48
C ASN A 163 -21.85 -12.88 -9.28
N PHE A 164 -20.73 -13.06 -9.98
CA PHE A 164 -20.21 -12.03 -10.89
C PHE A 164 -21.04 -11.96 -12.17
N LYS A 165 -21.45 -10.73 -12.55
CA LYS A 165 -22.34 -10.51 -13.70
C LYS A 165 -21.63 -10.61 -15.05
N ASN A 166 -20.37 -10.21 -15.10
CA ASN A 166 -19.58 -10.18 -16.31
C ASN A 166 -18.26 -10.90 -16.05
N ILE A 167 -17.98 -11.91 -16.87
CA ILE A 167 -16.76 -12.70 -16.80
C ILE A 167 -16.03 -12.62 -18.13
N MET A 168 -14.74 -12.91 -18.10
CA MET A 168 -13.86 -12.91 -19.25
C MET A 168 -13.04 -14.19 -19.26
N VAL A 169 -12.98 -14.83 -20.42
CA VAL A 169 -12.12 -16.00 -20.70
C VAL A 169 -10.97 -15.52 -21.58
N GLU A 170 -9.74 -15.82 -21.19
CA GLU A 170 -8.53 -15.38 -21.89
C GLU A 170 -7.50 -16.49 -22.00
N SER A 171 -6.61 -16.38 -22.99
CA SER A 171 -5.41 -17.20 -23.06
C SER A 171 -4.50 -16.90 -21.86
N TYR A 172 -3.87 -17.93 -21.31
CA TYR A 172 -2.88 -17.77 -20.26
C TYR A 172 -1.55 -17.30 -20.87
N ALA A 173 -1.03 -16.18 -20.37
CA ALA A 173 0.32 -15.72 -20.68
C ALA A 173 1.29 -16.27 -19.63
N THR A 174 2.39 -16.85 -20.11
CA THR A 174 3.55 -17.29 -19.33
C THR A 174 4.48 -16.11 -19.07
N GLY A 175 5.27 -16.18 -17.99
CA GLY A 175 6.25 -15.15 -17.65
C GLY A 175 6.00 -14.47 -16.31
N GLU A 176 6.72 -13.38 -16.09
CA GLU A 176 6.79 -12.68 -14.81
C GLU A 176 5.91 -11.41 -14.81
N GLU A 177 5.11 -11.26 -13.77
CA GLU A 177 4.25 -10.08 -13.59
C GLU A 177 5.07 -8.88 -13.11
N HIS A 178 5.10 -7.85 -13.95
CA HIS A 178 5.71 -6.56 -13.71
C HIS A 178 4.64 -5.48 -13.56
N ARG A 179 4.77 -4.65 -12.53
CA ARG A 179 4.03 -3.40 -12.41
C ARG A 179 4.92 -2.25 -12.84
N VAL A 180 4.61 -1.66 -13.98
CA VAL A 180 5.32 -0.51 -14.55
C VAL A 180 4.56 0.77 -14.19
N PHE A 181 5.20 1.67 -13.49
CA PHE A 181 4.65 2.96 -13.09
C PHE A 181 5.02 4.03 -14.11
N VAL A 182 4.03 4.60 -14.79
CA VAL A 182 4.23 5.61 -15.84
C VAL A 182 3.68 6.94 -15.37
N VAL A 183 4.43 8.03 -15.58
CA VAL A 183 3.97 9.42 -15.43
C VAL A 183 4.35 10.21 -16.68
N GLY A 184 3.35 10.74 -17.38
CA GLY A 184 3.53 11.40 -18.67
C GLY A 184 4.21 10.48 -19.68
N ASP A 185 5.43 10.86 -20.05
CA ASP A 185 6.24 10.16 -21.06
C ASP A 185 7.37 9.32 -20.47
N GLN A 186 7.34 9.06 -19.16
CA GLN A 186 8.44 8.43 -18.44
C GLN A 186 7.96 7.23 -17.61
N VAL A 187 8.80 6.20 -17.57
CA VAL A 187 8.68 5.10 -16.62
C VAL A 187 9.45 5.48 -15.36
N GLU A 188 8.74 5.60 -14.26
CA GLU A 188 9.28 6.07 -12.97
C GLU A 188 9.68 4.91 -12.04
N GLY A 189 9.14 3.72 -12.28
CA GLY A 189 9.46 2.51 -11.53
C GLY A 189 8.94 1.25 -12.20
N VAL A 190 9.65 0.15 -11.98
CA VAL A 190 9.29 -1.18 -12.49
C VAL A 190 9.47 -2.17 -11.35
N MET A 191 8.34 -2.68 -10.87
CA MET A 191 8.31 -3.59 -9.73
C MET A 191 7.86 -4.97 -10.20
N LYS A 192 8.74 -5.96 -10.05
CA LYS A 192 8.35 -7.37 -10.14
C LYS A 192 7.59 -7.76 -8.88
N ARG A 193 6.49 -8.49 -9.06
CA ARG A 193 5.67 -8.99 -7.96
C ARG A 193 5.90 -10.47 -7.76
N VAL A 194 6.46 -10.83 -6.62
CA VAL A 194 6.72 -12.23 -6.27
C VAL A 194 5.64 -12.68 -5.30
N ALA A 195 5.02 -13.84 -5.57
CA ALA A 195 4.03 -14.42 -4.67
C ALA A 195 4.63 -14.71 -3.29
N ALA A 196 3.77 -14.83 -2.28
CA ALA A 196 4.21 -15.14 -0.91
C ALA A 196 5.11 -16.38 -0.92
N ASN A 197 6.29 -16.28 -0.33
CA ASN A 197 7.35 -17.27 -0.43
C ASN A 197 8.25 -17.30 0.82
N VAL A 198 8.99 -18.38 0.97
CA VAL A 198 10.17 -18.51 1.85
C VAL A 198 11.31 -19.17 1.08
N VAL A 199 12.54 -18.97 1.55
CA VAL A 199 13.73 -19.65 1.02
C VAL A 199 14.33 -20.49 2.12
N GLY A 200 14.58 -21.77 1.85
CA GLY A 200 15.17 -22.70 2.80
C GLY A 200 16.57 -22.28 3.20
N ASP A 201 16.88 -22.37 4.49
CA ASP A 201 18.23 -22.27 5.03
C ASP A 201 18.88 -23.65 5.25
N GLY A 202 18.08 -24.73 5.17
CA GLY A 202 18.49 -26.11 5.42
C GLY A 202 18.24 -26.60 6.84
N ASP A 203 17.82 -25.71 7.74
CA ASP A 203 17.73 -25.98 9.19
C ASP A 203 16.35 -25.63 9.77
N SER A 204 15.74 -24.52 9.32
CA SER A 204 14.46 -24.00 9.82
C SER A 204 13.27 -24.62 9.10
N THR A 205 12.18 -24.86 9.84
CA THR A 205 10.89 -25.22 9.26
C THR A 205 10.28 -24.09 8.43
N ILE A 206 9.37 -24.41 7.51
CA ILE A 206 8.61 -23.40 6.75
C ILE A 206 7.90 -22.41 7.69
N ARG A 207 7.34 -22.87 8.81
CA ARG A 207 6.71 -22.01 9.82
C ARG A 207 7.69 -21.00 10.42
N GLU A 208 8.90 -21.44 10.77
CA GLU A 208 9.94 -20.57 11.32
C GLU A 208 10.42 -19.56 10.28
N LEU A 209 10.63 -19.98 9.03
CA LEU A 209 11.01 -19.09 7.93
C LEU A 209 9.93 -18.02 7.67
N ILE A 210 8.64 -18.37 7.73
CA ILE A 210 7.53 -17.41 7.66
C ILE A 210 7.63 -16.39 8.81
N ASN A 211 7.86 -16.85 10.03
CA ASN A 211 7.95 -15.99 11.20
C ASN A 211 9.16 -15.04 11.13
N GLN A 212 10.32 -15.54 10.71
CA GLN A 212 11.53 -14.73 10.50
C GLN A 212 11.30 -13.65 9.44
N LYS A 213 10.73 -14.01 8.29
CA LYS A 213 10.39 -13.05 7.23
C LYS A 213 9.38 -12.02 7.70
N ASN A 214 8.35 -12.43 8.45
CA ASN A 214 7.37 -11.51 9.01
C ASN A 214 7.98 -10.49 9.98
N LYS A 215 8.98 -10.88 10.80
CA LYS A 215 9.72 -9.93 11.67
C LYS A 215 10.37 -8.80 10.87
N ILE A 216 10.93 -9.11 9.69
CA ILE A 216 11.51 -8.10 8.79
C ILE A 216 10.40 -7.25 8.17
N ARG A 217 9.30 -7.87 7.70
CA ARG A 217 8.14 -7.15 7.13
C ARG A 217 7.54 -6.14 8.09
N LEU A 218 7.53 -6.41 9.40
CA LEU A 218 7.03 -5.49 10.43
C LEU A 218 7.82 -4.17 10.51
N LYS A 219 9.09 -4.16 10.10
CA LYS A 219 9.91 -2.94 10.04
C LYS A 219 9.63 -2.10 8.79
N ASN A 220 9.07 -2.69 7.74
CA ASN A 220 8.79 -2.00 6.48
C ASN A 220 7.44 -1.24 6.57
N PRO A 221 7.42 0.10 6.39
CA PRO A 221 6.19 0.90 6.50
C PRO A 221 5.03 0.42 5.63
N HIS A 222 5.32 -0.16 4.46
CA HIS A 222 4.29 -0.66 3.54
C HIS A 222 3.90 -2.12 3.78
N LEU A 223 4.83 -2.97 4.22
CA LEU A 223 4.60 -4.42 4.37
C LEU A 223 4.15 -4.84 5.78
N ARG A 224 4.27 -3.96 6.78
CA ARG A 224 3.93 -4.28 8.19
C ARG A 224 2.52 -4.83 8.39
N ASN A 225 1.54 -4.35 7.63
CA ASN A 225 0.15 -4.80 7.70
C ASN A 225 -0.16 -5.94 6.70
N LYS A 226 0.86 -6.44 5.99
CA LYS A 226 0.75 -7.40 4.89
C LYS A 226 1.61 -8.64 5.16
N VAL A 227 1.58 -9.14 6.38
CA VAL A 227 2.34 -10.33 6.79
C VAL A 227 1.85 -11.59 6.07
N ILE A 228 2.75 -12.56 5.92
CA ILE A 228 2.40 -13.89 5.42
C ILE A 228 1.64 -14.62 6.53
N LYS A 229 0.37 -14.97 6.26
CA LYS A 229 -0.46 -15.79 7.15
C LYS A 229 -0.38 -17.24 6.71
N ALA A 230 -0.01 -18.13 7.64
CA ALA A 230 -0.08 -19.58 7.47
C ALA A 230 -1.54 -20.04 7.60
N ASP A 231 -2.34 -19.74 6.57
CA ASP A 231 -3.76 -20.11 6.50
C ASP A 231 -3.97 -21.39 5.65
N GLN A 232 -5.23 -21.81 5.54
CA GLN A 232 -5.62 -23.00 4.76
C GLN A 232 -5.18 -22.94 3.29
N ILE A 233 -5.05 -21.73 2.71
CA ILE A 233 -4.61 -21.60 1.31
C ILE A 233 -3.12 -21.94 1.21
N VAL A 234 -2.30 -21.44 2.15
CA VAL A 234 -0.87 -21.78 2.23
C VAL A 234 -0.70 -23.28 2.47
N GLU A 235 -1.39 -23.86 3.46
CA GLU A 235 -1.33 -25.30 3.75
C GLU A 235 -1.72 -26.14 2.53
N ARG A 236 -2.81 -25.77 1.83
CA ARG A 236 -3.23 -26.48 0.61
C ARG A 236 -2.17 -26.43 -0.49
N ASN A 237 -1.48 -25.30 -0.66
CA ASN A 237 -0.44 -25.19 -1.68
C ASN A 237 0.80 -25.99 -1.29
N LEU A 238 1.20 -25.98 -0.01
CA LEU A 238 2.29 -26.82 0.48
C LEU A 238 1.99 -28.31 0.27
N ASN A 239 0.78 -28.76 0.61
CA ASN A 239 0.37 -30.16 0.43
C ASN A 239 0.45 -30.61 -1.03
N LYS A 240 0.18 -29.72 -2.00
CA LYS A 240 0.35 -30.02 -3.44
C LYS A 240 1.82 -30.23 -3.84
N LEU A 241 2.75 -29.65 -3.09
CA LEU A 241 4.19 -29.85 -3.26
C LEU A 241 4.70 -31.05 -2.43
N GLY A 242 3.83 -31.76 -1.71
CA GLY A 242 4.24 -32.82 -0.77
C GLY A 242 4.88 -32.29 0.52
N LEU A 243 4.73 -30.99 0.81
CA LEU A 243 5.29 -30.32 1.98
C LEU A 243 4.21 -29.94 2.99
N ASN A 244 4.61 -29.64 4.22
CA ASN A 244 3.75 -29.04 5.24
C ASN A 244 4.52 -27.96 6.02
N LEU A 245 3.88 -27.29 6.99
CA LEU A 245 4.49 -26.18 7.72
C LEU A 245 5.70 -26.58 8.58
N GLU A 246 5.83 -27.87 8.92
CA GLU A 246 6.93 -28.43 9.71
C GLU A 246 8.03 -29.05 8.82
N SER A 247 7.87 -29.03 7.50
CA SER A 247 8.92 -29.41 6.57
C SER A 247 10.09 -28.42 6.64
N VAL A 248 11.33 -28.93 6.55
CA VAL A 248 12.56 -28.15 6.47
C VAL A 248 13.03 -28.15 5.01
N PRO A 249 12.88 -27.02 4.27
CA PRO A 249 13.33 -26.95 2.88
C PRO A 249 14.86 -26.97 2.80
N LEU A 250 15.39 -27.51 1.71
CA LEU A 250 16.82 -27.51 1.46
C LEU A 250 17.36 -26.08 1.38
N LYS A 251 18.65 -25.91 1.69
CA LYS A 251 19.30 -24.61 1.59
C LYS A 251 19.17 -24.04 0.18
N ASN A 252 18.70 -22.80 0.09
CA ASN A 252 18.36 -22.06 -1.13
C ASN A 252 17.13 -22.57 -1.91
N GLU A 253 16.37 -23.53 -1.39
CA GLU A 253 15.13 -23.99 -2.01
C GLU A 253 14.06 -22.90 -1.90
N PHE A 254 13.53 -22.44 -3.03
CA PHE A 254 12.46 -21.45 -3.08
C PHE A 254 11.09 -22.11 -2.96
N ILE A 255 10.37 -21.83 -1.87
CA ILE A 255 9.04 -22.38 -1.63
C ILE A 255 7.99 -21.30 -1.84
N GLN A 256 7.19 -21.47 -2.90
CA GLN A 256 6.04 -20.61 -3.19
C GLN A 256 4.83 -21.02 -2.34
N LEU A 257 4.39 -20.11 -1.46
CA LEU A 257 3.28 -20.32 -0.52
C LEU A 257 1.91 -19.97 -1.13
N ARG A 258 1.87 -19.08 -2.14
CA ARG A 258 0.64 -18.67 -2.83
C ARG A 258 0.83 -18.61 -4.34
N LEU A 259 -0.26 -18.81 -5.09
CA LEU A 259 -0.24 -18.70 -6.55
C LEU A 259 -0.34 -17.25 -7.06
N THR A 260 -0.93 -16.36 -6.27
CA THR A 260 -1.07 -14.94 -6.63
C THR A 260 0.06 -14.10 -6.06
N SER A 261 0.52 -13.14 -6.84
CA SER A 261 1.63 -12.21 -6.56
C SER A 261 1.22 -11.02 -5.65
N ASN A 262 0.03 -11.06 -5.06
CA ASN A 262 -0.56 -9.95 -4.31
C ASN A 262 0.25 -9.62 -3.05
N LEU A 263 0.74 -8.38 -2.98
CA LEU A 263 1.42 -7.83 -1.79
C LEU A 263 0.55 -7.94 -0.53
N SER A 264 -0.77 -7.71 -0.64
CA SER A 264 -1.73 -7.79 0.47
C SER A 264 -1.82 -9.16 1.13
N THR A 265 -1.42 -10.21 0.42
CA THR A 265 -1.45 -11.60 0.92
C THR A 265 -0.07 -12.14 1.27
N GLY A 266 0.91 -11.25 1.48
CA GLY A 266 2.27 -11.63 1.86
C GLY A 266 3.25 -11.75 0.68
N GLY A 267 2.87 -11.30 -0.52
CA GLY A 267 3.80 -11.16 -1.64
C GLY A 267 4.91 -10.14 -1.37
N ASP A 268 5.96 -10.22 -2.17
CA ASP A 268 7.11 -9.32 -2.13
C ASP A 268 7.14 -8.40 -3.35
N SER A 269 7.56 -7.15 -3.12
CA SER A 269 7.87 -6.18 -4.16
C SER A 269 9.37 -6.15 -4.42
N VAL A 270 9.76 -6.41 -5.66
CA VAL A 270 11.16 -6.31 -6.10
C VAL A 270 11.25 -5.15 -7.09
N GLU A 271 11.81 -4.02 -6.67
CA GLU A 271 12.03 -2.88 -7.54
C GLU A 271 13.26 -3.12 -8.41
N ILE A 272 13.08 -3.14 -9.73
CA ILE A 272 14.13 -3.52 -10.67
C ILE A 272 15.13 -2.38 -10.78
N LYS A 273 16.40 -2.70 -10.51
CA LYS A 273 17.48 -1.71 -10.42
C LYS A 273 18.00 -1.31 -11.80
N GLU A 274 18.29 -2.29 -12.66
CA GLU A 274 18.94 -2.17 -13.98
C GLU A 274 18.41 -3.29 -14.91
N ASN A 275 18.56 -3.14 -16.24
CA ASN A 275 18.17 -4.08 -17.31
C ASN A 275 16.67 -4.26 -17.60
N VAL A 276 15.82 -3.28 -17.28
CA VAL A 276 14.47 -3.28 -17.89
C VAL A 276 14.62 -2.98 -19.37
N SER A 277 14.10 -3.87 -20.22
CA SER A 277 14.13 -3.68 -21.68
C SER A 277 13.47 -2.35 -22.08
N GLU A 278 14.09 -1.61 -23.01
CA GLU A 278 13.49 -0.39 -23.58
C GLU A 278 12.12 -0.66 -24.20
N GLU A 279 11.91 -1.87 -24.71
CA GLU A 279 10.62 -2.30 -25.25
C GLU A 279 9.50 -2.30 -24.19
N LEU A 280 9.75 -2.84 -22.99
CA LEU A 280 8.80 -2.76 -21.87
C LEU A 280 8.44 -1.31 -21.53
N HIS A 281 9.44 -0.41 -21.50
CA HIS A 281 9.19 1.01 -21.25
C HIS A 281 8.30 1.62 -22.35
N ASN A 282 8.64 1.37 -23.60
CA ASN A 282 7.89 1.86 -24.75
C ASN A 282 6.45 1.34 -24.77
N ILE A 283 6.24 0.05 -24.48
CA ILE A 283 4.92 -0.56 -24.39
C ILE A 283 4.12 0.10 -23.27
N ALA A 284 4.69 0.27 -22.08
CA ALA A 284 3.99 0.89 -20.95
C ALA A 284 3.60 2.35 -21.23
N ILE A 285 4.51 3.15 -21.80
CA ILE A 285 4.24 4.55 -22.15
C ILE A 285 3.15 4.63 -23.23
N LYS A 286 3.25 3.82 -24.31
CA LYS A 286 2.24 3.77 -25.37
C LYS A 286 0.88 3.31 -24.81
N ALA A 287 0.86 2.34 -23.91
CA ALA A 287 -0.36 1.87 -23.25
C ALA A 287 -1.04 2.96 -22.43
N THR A 288 -0.27 3.77 -21.70
CA THR A 288 -0.84 4.89 -20.92
C THR A 288 -1.43 5.93 -21.86
N LYS A 289 -0.71 6.29 -22.93
CA LYS A 289 -1.19 7.26 -23.94
C LYS A 289 -2.38 6.77 -24.76
N ALA A 290 -2.52 5.46 -24.95
CA ALA A 290 -3.64 4.88 -25.67
C ALA A 290 -4.98 5.18 -24.98
N ILE A 291 -4.99 5.37 -23.66
CA ILE A 291 -6.19 5.64 -22.87
C ILE A 291 -6.44 7.17 -22.78
N PRO A 292 -7.53 7.70 -23.37
CA PRO A 292 -7.75 9.15 -23.44
C PRO A 292 -7.86 9.82 -22.06
N GLY A 293 -7.04 10.85 -21.82
CA GLY A 293 -7.03 11.58 -20.56
C GLY A 293 -6.40 10.82 -19.39
N LEU A 294 -5.59 9.79 -19.68
CA LEU A 294 -4.75 9.12 -18.68
C LEU A 294 -3.31 9.63 -18.79
N PHE A 295 -2.85 10.38 -17.77
CA PHE A 295 -1.47 10.87 -17.73
C PHE A 295 -0.53 9.99 -16.89
N MET A 296 -1.09 9.15 -16.00
CA MET A 296 -0.33 8.29 -15.11
C MET A 296 -1.04 6.95 -14.97
N SER A 297 -0.28 5.87 -14.90
CA SER A 297 -0.83 4.54 -14.68
C SER A 297 0.14 3.64 -13.92
N GLY A 298 -0.42 2.62 -13.25
CA GLY A 298 0.32 1.39 -12.95
C GLY A 298 -0.12 0.32 -13.92
N MET A 299 0.73 0.02 -14.91
CA MET A 299 0.49 -1.02 -15.90
C MET A 299 0.98 -2.35 -15.38
N ASP A 300 0.08 -3.34 -15.32
CA ASP A 300 0.45 -4.71 -15.03
C ASP A 300 0.73 -5.43 -16.35
N ILE A 301 1.97 -5.89 -16.52
CA ILE A 301 2.47 -6.49 -17.76
C ILE A 301 3.13 -7.82 -17.41
N ILE A 302 2.74 -8.90 -18.09
CA ILE A 302 3.51 -10.15 -18.06
C ILE A 302 4.64 -10.04 -19.08
N VAL A 303 5.85 -10.34 -18.63
CA VAL A 303 7.05 -10.40 -19.45
C VAL A 303 7.47 -11.86 -19.54
N ASP A 304 7.40 -12.42 -20.74
CA ASP A 304 7.88 -13.76 -21.06
C ASP A 304 9.29 -13.64 -21.65
N GLU A 305 10.30 -13.91 -20.84
CA GLU A 305 11.71 -13.84 -21.29
C GLU A 305 12.05 -14.91 -22.33
N GLU A 306 11.38 -16.07 -22.32
CA GLU A 306 11.65 -17.16 -23.26
C GLU A 306 11.21 -16.80 -24.68
N THR A 307 10.05 -16.14 -24.79
CA THR A 307 9.50 -15.71 -26.09
C THR A 307 9.76 -14.24 -26.41
N SER A 308 10.40 -13.50 -25.50
CA SER A 308 10.49 -12.03 -25.53
C SER A 308 9.11 -11.37 -25.70
N GLY A 309 8.08 -11.99 -25.12
CA GLY A 309 6.69 -11.56 -25.23
C GLY A 309 6.27 -10.62 -24.10
N TYR A 310 5.42 -9.64 -24.42
CA TYR A 310 4.86 -8.70 -23.45
C TYR A 310 3.33 -8.76 -23.51
N TYR A 311 2.66 -8.89 -22.38
CA TYR A 311 1.19 -8.96 -22.37
C TYR A 311 0.61 -8.03 -21.29
N ILE A 312 -0.06 -6.97 -21.69
CA ILE A 312 -0.70 -6.04 -20.76
C ILE A 312 -1.96 -6.68 -20.18
N LEU A 313 -2.04 -6.75 -18.85
CA LEU A 313 -3.13 -7.38 -18.11
C LEU A 313 -4.20 -6.39 -17.64
N GLU A 314 -3.76 -5.27 -17.04
CA GLU A 314 -4.63 -4.21 -16.55
C GLU A 314 -3.89 -2.87 -16.44
N ALA A 315 -4.64 -1.77 -16.46
CA ALA A 315 -4.15 -0.42 -16.25
C ALA A 315 -4.81 0.17 -14.99
N ASN A 316 -4.02 0.59 -14.02
CA ASN A 316 -4.52 1.19 -12.78
C ASN A 316 -4.41 2.73 -12.83
N THR A 317 -5.53 3.44 -12.69
CA THR A 317 -5.58 4.92 -12.66
C THR A 317 -5.11 5.53 -11.34
N LYS A 318 -5.19 4.76 -10.25
CA LYS A 318 -4.76 5.14 -8.90
C LYS A 318 -3.73 4.13 -8.38
N PRO A 319 -2.58 3.99 -9.05
CA PRO A 319 -1.58 3.01 -8.66
C PRO A 319 -1.04 3.29 -7.25
N GLY A 320 -0.84 2.23 -6.47
CA GLY A 320 -0.26 2.35 -5.12
C GLY A 320 1.24 2.60 -5.19
N LEU A 321 1.72 3.61 -4.47
CA LEU A 321 3.13 4.01 -4.49
C LEU A 321 4.02 3.14 -3.60
N GLY A 322 3.46 2.62 -2.50
CA GLY A 322 4.27 2.02 -1.43
C GLY A 322 5.07 0.78 -1.82
N GLY A 323 4.64 0.02 -2.83
CA GLY A 323 5.42 -1.10 -3.35
C GLY A 323 6.76 -0.68 -3.97
N HIS A 324 6.77 0.48 -4.64
CA HIS A 324 7.95 1.06 -5.30
C HIS A 324 8.78 1.94 -4.36
N MET A 325 8.13 2.61 -3.39
CA MET A 325 8.81 3.46 -2.40
C MET A 325 9.38 2.68 -1.21
N PHE A 326 8.78 1.53 -0.88
CA PHE A 326 9.24 0.61 0.17
C PHE A 326 9.36 -0.83 -0.34
N PRO A 327 10.14 -1.09 -1.41
CA PRO A 327 10.23 -2.43 -1.95
C PRO A 327 10.86 -3.39 -0.92
N ALA A 328 10.44 -4.64 -0.96
CA ALA A 328 11.07 -5.71 -0.18
C ALA A 328 12.53 -5.88 -0.61
N TYR A 329 12.82 -5.75 -1.89
CA TYR A 329 14.16 -5.87 -2.47
C TYR A 329 14.36 -4.84 -3.60
N GLY A 330 15.60 -4.43 -3.85
CA GLY A 330 15.92 -3.51 -4.95
C GLY A 330 15.96 -2.05 -4.51
N VAL A 331 16.08 -1.12 -5.47
CA VAL A 331 16.32 0.30 -5.15
C VAL A 331 15.01 1.08 -5.12
N PRO A 332 14.61 1.68 -3.99
CA PRO A 332 13.36 2.46 -3.89
C PRO A 332 13.26 3.58 -4.94
N LYS A 333 12.04 3.85 -5.43
CA LYS A 333 11.75 4.94 -6.37
C LYS A 333 10.88 6.01 -5.73
N ASP A 334 11.29 7.26 -5.84
CA ASP A 334 10.56 8.42 -5.31
C ASP A 334 9.43 8.84 -6.28
N LEU A 335 8.36 8.04 -6.32
CA LEU A 335 7.24 8.27 -7.23
C LEU A 335 6.42 9.51 -6.90
N ALA A 336 6.38 9.92 -5.62
CA ALA A 336 5.70 11.13 -5.19
C ALA A 336 6.33 12.37 -5.86
N LYS A 337 7.67 12.40 -5.94
CA LYS A 337 8.41 13.44 -6.66
C LYS A 337 7.96 13.56 -8.11
N SER A 338 7.83 12.46 -8.84
CA SER A 338 7.49 12.47 -10.26
C SER A 338 6.05 12.94 -10.51
N ILE A 339 5.11 12.57 -9.63
CA ILE A 339 3.74 13.07 -9.68
C ILE A 339 3.72 14.58 -9.43
N VAL A 340 4.42 15.09 -8.41
CA VAL A 340 4.46 16.53 -8.13
C VAL A 340 5.18 17.30 -9.24
N ASP A 341 6.27 16.76 -9.81
CA ASP A 341 6.97 17.33 -10.97
C ASP A 341 6.01 17.53 -12.17
N TYR A 342 5.15 16.55 -12.43
CA TYR A 342 4.18 16.60 -13.53
C TYR A 342 3.10 17.67 -13.31
N HIS A 343 2.56 17.77 -12.09
CA HIS A 343 1.49 18.73 -11.78
C HIS A 343 2.01 20.16 -11.62
N PHE A 344 3.20 20.32 -11.02
CA PHE A 344 3.81 21.61 -10.72
C PHE A 344 5.23 21.71 -11.27
N PRO A 345 5.42 21.83 -12.60
CA PRO A 345 6.75 21.89 -13.22
C PRO A 345 7.64 23.00 -12.67
N ALA A 346 7.05 24.13 -12.25
CA ALA A 346 7.77 25.26 -11.63
C ALA A 346 8.36 24.94 -10.23
N THR A 347 8.07 23.77 -9.67
CA THR A 347 8.67 23.28 -8.41
C THR A 347 9.75 22.22 -8.64
N LYS A 348 9.94 21.76 -9.89
CA LYS A 348 10.93 20.74 -10.21
C LYS A 348 12.34 21.24 -9.87
N GLY A 349 13.09 20.42 -9.13
CA GLY A 349 14.46 20.73 -8.72
C GLY A 349 14.59 21.76 -7.59
N LYS A 350 13.47 22.25 -7.01
CA LYS A 350 13.54 23.03 -5.77
C LYS A 350 13.93 22.12 -4.60
N ASP A 351 14.70 22.67 -3.67
CA ASP A 351 15.00 22.00 -2.42
C ASP A 351 13.71 21.69 -1.65
N ARG A 352 13.64 20.47 -1.12
CA ARG A 352 12.54 20.01 -0.29
C ARG A 352 12.89 20.24 1.18
N SER A 353 11.96 20.79 1.95
CA SER A 353 12.10 20.81 3.41
C SER A 353 12.19 19.38 3.97
N LEU A 354 12.93 19.18 5.06
CA LEU A 354 12.90 17.92 5.82
C LEU A 354 11.72 17.85 6.80
N LEU A 355 10.94 18.92 6.92
CA LEU A 355 9.76 18.92 7.78
C LEU A 355 8.67 17.98 7.27
N TYR A 356 7.88 17.41 8.16
CA TYR A 356 6.62 16.74 7.81
C TYR A 356 5.48 17.22 8.71
N PHE A 357 4.23 17.09 8.26
CA PHE A 357 3.07 17.56 9.02
C PHE A 357 2.35 16.42 9.77
N ASP A 358 1.59 16.78 10.80
CA ASP A 358 0.76 15.84 11.57
C ASP A 358 -0.45 15.35 10.74
N PHE A 359 -0.21 14.36 9.88
CA PHE A 359 -1.26 13.77 9.05
C PHE A 359 -2.29 13.01 9.89
N ASP A 360 -1.86 12.32 10.94
CA ASP A 360 -2.74 11.52 11.80
C ASP A 360 -3.75 12.45 12.51
N GLY A 361 -3.28 13.59 13.03
CA GLY A 361 -4.13 14.63 13.62
C GLY A 361 -5.08 15.25 12.58
N ALA A 362 -4.59 15.59 11.39
CA ALA A 362 -5.44 16.13 10.32
C ALA A 362 -6.55 15.16 9.93
N VAL A 363 -6.23 13.86 9.76
CA VAL A 363 -7.20 12.82 9.43
C VAL A 363 -8.19 12.58 10.58
N ASP A 364 -7.75 12.61 11.84
CA ASP A 364 -8.62 12.44 13.01
C ASP A 364 -9.67 13.55 13.11
N LEU A 365 -9.28 14.81 12.88
CA LEU A 365 -10.23 15.95 12.85
C LEU A 365 -11.32 15.76 11.80
N LEU A 366 -10.96 15.25 10.61
CA LEU A 366 -11.90 14.94 9.54
C LEU A 366 -12.80 13.75 9.88
N LYS A 367 -12.23 12.67 10.46
CA LYS A 367 -12.95 11.46 10.88
C LYS A 367 -14.00 11.79 11.93
N ARG A 368 -13.66 12.61 12.92
CA ARG A 368 -14.55 13.06 14.01
C ARG A 368 -15.56 14.12 13.58
N ARG A 369 -15.48 14.59 12.33
CA ARG A 369 -16.29 15.68 11.78
C ARG A 369 -16.11 17.01 12.52
N THR A 370 -15.02 17.19 13.25
CA THR A 370 -14.67 18.45 13.92
C THR A 370 -14.29 19.52 12.90
N ALA A 371 -13.71 19.09 11.76
CA ALA A 371 -13.45 19.95 10.62
C ALA A 371 -13.91 19.27 9.31
N LYS A 372 -14.29 20.07 8.31
CA LYS A 372 -14.53 19.60 6.93
C LYS A 372 -13.25 19.57 6.09
N LYS A 373 -12.33 20.47 6.38
CA LYS A 373 -11.02 20.60 5.74
C LYS A 373 -9.97 21.09 6.76
N VAL A 374 -8.73 20.73 6.51
CA VAL A 374 -7.53 21.18 7.24
C VAL A 374 -6.61 21.81 6.19
N VAL A 375 -6.30 23.09 6.35
CA VAL A 375 -5.37 23.82 5.48
C VAL A 375 -4.04 23.90 6.20
N LEU A 376 -2.98 23.44 5.55
CA LEU A 376 -1.62 23.44 6.05
C LEU A 376 -0.80 24.43 5.25
N SER A 377 -0.40 25.52 5.90
CA SER A 377 0.56 26.47 5.35
C SER A 377 1.86 25.73 5.05
N HIS A 378 2.45 26.02 3.90
CA HIS A 378 3.71 25.40 3.51
C HIS A 378 4.83 25.75 4.52
N PRO A 379 5.84 24.89 4.72
CA PRO A 379 6.97 25.24 5.55
C PRO A 379 7.71 26.42 4.89
N SER A 380 8.23 27.35 5.69
CA SER A 380 9.06 28.42 5.14
C SER A 380 10.31 27.81 4.49
N LYS A 381 10.82 28.46 3.44
CA LYS A 381 11.98 27.97 2.67
C LYS A 381 13.30 27.95 3.48
N HIS A 382 13.29 28.45 4.72
CA HIS A 382 14.50 28.82 5.45
C HIS A 382 14.86 27.91 6.63
N PHE A 383 14.09 26.86 6.91
CA PHE A 383 14.43 25.86 7.94
C PHE A 383 15.67 25.04 7.56
N SER A 384 16.85 25.62 7.77
CA SER A 384 18.15 25.12 7.32
C SER A 384 19.05 24.73 8.47
N GLU A 385 18.80 25.24 9.67
CA GLU A 385 19.66 25.05 10.83
C GLU A 385 19.09 23.95 11.72
N ASN A 386 19.86 22.87 11.85
CA ASN A 386 19.57 21.77 12.76
C ASN A 386 20.60 21.78 13.88
N LYS A 387 20.12 21.66 15.12
CA LYS A 387 20.98 21.51 16.30
C LYS A 387 20.48 20.35 17.16
N GLN A 388 21.43 19.65 17.79
CA GLN A 388 21.17 18.58 18.73
C GLN A 388 21.78 18.96 20.08
N PHE A 389 21.05 18.69 21.16
CA PHE A 389 21.54 18.88 22.51
C PHE A 389 21.24 17.66 23.34
N SER A 390 22.22 17.16 24.09
CA SER A 390 21.92 16.24 25.17
C SER A 390 21.42 17.00 26.39
N VAL A 391 20.44 16.40 27.06
CA VAL A 391 19.79 16.96 28.23
C VAL A 391 20.22 16.18 29.47
N GLU A 392 20.71 16.91 30.46
CA GLU A 392 21.09 16.38 31.78
C GLU A 392 20.33 17.10 32.90
N GLY A 393 20.09 16.41 34.02
CA GLY A 393 19.46 16.97 35.21
C GLY A 393 18.08 16.36 35.51
N GLU A 394 17.39 16.90 36.52
CA GLU A 394 16.07 16.44 36.90
C GLU A 394 15.01 16.95 35.90
N LEU A 395 14.44 16.01 35.14
CA LEU A 395 13.43 16.30 34.13
C LEU A 395 12.03 16.10 34.73
N ASN A 396 11.38 17.21 35.10
CA ASN A 396 9.93 17.19 35.31
C ASN A 396 9.25 17.22 33.93
N GLU A 397 8.77 16.05 33.48
CA GLU A 397 8.16 15.89 32.16
C GLU A 397 7.01 16.87 31.88
N ILE A 398 6.19 17.18 32.89
CA ILE A 398 5.00 18.05 32.71
C ILE A 398 5.44 19.49 32.49
N SER A 399 6.29 20.01 33.38
CA SER A 399 6.80 21.39 33.29
C SER A 399 7.63 21.59 32.01
N LEU A 400 8.46 20.61 31.68
CA LEU A 400 9.28 20.63 30.47
C LEU A 400 8.40 20.64 29.22
N LYS A 401 7.36 19.81 29.16
CA LYS A 401 6.41 19.75 28.03
C LYS A 401 5.68 21.07 27.79
N LEU A 402 5.19 21.70 28.85
CA LEU A 402 4.53 23.00 28.74
C LEU A 402 5.51 24.08 28.25
N SER A 403 6.72 24.10 28.81
CA SER A 403 7.75 25.09 28.43
C SER A 403 8.24 24.89 26.99
N LEU A 404 8.50 23.65 26.56
CA LEU A 404 9.00 23.33 25.22
C LEU A 404 8.02 23.77 24.15
N GLY A 405 6.75 23.39 24.26
CA GLY A 405 5.74 23.75 23.27
C GLY A 405 5.53 25.27 23.18
N GLN A 406 5.50 25.97 24.32
CA GLN A 406 5.32 27.42 24.36
C GLN A 406 6.51 28.16 23.72
N VAL A 407 7.73 27.84 24.16
CA VAL A 407 8.96 28.51 23.71
C VAL A 407 9.26 28.16 22.25
N ALA A 408 8.97 26.93 21.82
CA ALA A 408 9.11 26.52 20.43
C ALA A 408 8.21 27.35 19.51
N ASN A 409 6.94 27.53 19.86
CA ASN A 409 6.01 28.36 19.10
C ASN A 409 6.42 29.84 19.06
N GLU A 410 6.95 30.40 20.15
CA GLU A 410 7.41 31.79 20.23
C GLU A 410 8.52 32.09 19.22
N TYR A 411 9.43 31.14 19.01
CA TYR A 411 10.60 31.29 18.13
C TYR A 411 10.49 30.51 16.82
N ASN A 412 9.31 29.99 16.48
CA ASN A 412 9.06 29.18 15.28
C ASN A 412 10.06 28.00 15.15
N ILE A 413 10.34 27.33 16.27
CA ILE A 413 11.24 26.18 16.33
C ILE A 413 10.43 24.89 16.21
N ASN A 414 10.86 24.03 15.31
CA ASN A 414 10.37 22.66 15.19
C ASN A 414 11.36 21.72 15.90
N GLY A 415 10.90 20.55 16.31
CA GLY A 415 11.81 19.61 16.95
C GLY A 415 11.14 18.54 17.79
N TYR A 416 11.99 17.78 18.47
CA TYR A 416 11.52 16.82 19.45
C TYR A 416 12.52 16.63 20.58
N LEU A 417 12.02 16.23 21.74
CA LEU A 417 12.81 15.70 22.83
C LEU A 417 12.64 14.18 22.87
N ASN A 418 13.71 13.44 22.58
CA ASN A 418 13.75 11.99 22.69
C ASN A 418 14.13 11.56 24.10
N MET A 419 13.18 11.02 24.84
CA MET A 419 13.34 10.46 26.20
C MET A 419 13.47 8.92 26.17
N THR A 420 13.49 8.29 24.98
CA THR A 420 13.61 6.83 24.86
C THR A 420 15.03 6.31 25.06
N GLU A 421 16.02 7.19 24.87
CA GLU A 421 17.43 6.89 25.02
C GLU A 421 17.88 6.99 26.48
N THR A 422 19.01 6.35 26.80
CA THR A 422 19.61 6.39 28.14
C THR A 422 19.94 7.82 28.59
N ARG A 423 20.18 8.71 27.65
CA ARG A 423 20.36 10.16 27.86
C ARG A 423 19.39 10.89 26.95
N PRO A 424 18.49 11.75 27.47
CA PRO A 424 17.53 12.41 26.61
C PRO A 424 18.20 13.36 25.61
N ILE A 425 17.72 13.35 24.36
CA ILE A 425 18.28 14.13 23.27
C ILE A 425 17.23 15.10 22.72
N LEU A 426 17.55 16.39 22.72
CA LEU A 426 16.75 17.47 22.17
C LEU A 426 17.22 17.79 20.76
N HIS A 427 16.37 17.55 19.77
CA HIS A 427 16.57 17.99 18.39
C HIS A 427 15.76 19.25 18.13
N VAL A 428 16.40 20.25 17.53
CA VAL A 428 15.76 21.50 17.14
C VAL A 428 16.08 21.87 15.71
N ASN A 429 15.08 22.39 15.02
CA ASN A 429 15.15 22.87 13.66
C ASN A 429 14.52 24.26 13.62
N GLY A 430 15.25 25.23 13.09
CA GLY A 430 14.82 26.62 13.00
C GLY A 430 15.25 27.28 11.70
N GLU A 431 14.69 28.45 11.43
CA GLU A 431 15.03 29.21 10.23
C GLU A 431 16.46 29.78 10.29
N ASN A 432 16.95 30.06 11.49
CA ASN A 432 18.27 30.63 11.70
C ASN A 432 18.83 30.27 13.09
N VAL A 433 20.16 30.33 13.20
CA VAL A 433 20.89 30.01 14.44
C VAL A 433 20.51 30.95 15.59
N LYS A 434 20.14 32.20 15.29
CA LYS A 434 19.80 33.21 16.31
C LYS A 434 18.52 32.83 17.08
N ASP A 435 17.50 32.36 16.38
CA ASP A 435 16.23 31.97 17.00
C ASP A 435 16.36 30.63 17.74
N ILE A 436 17.18 29.70 17.23
CA ILE A 436 17.56 28.49 17.98
C ILE A 436 18.27 28.88 19.29
N LYS A 437 19.20 29.83 19.25
CA LYS A 437 19.90 30.30 20.46
C LYS A 437 18.93 30.90 21.48
N LYS A 438 18.02 31.79 21.04
CA LYS A 438 16.99 32.37 21.92
C LYS A 438 16.10 31.29 22.54
N PHE A 439 15.68 30.30 21.75
CA PHE A 439 14.92 29.15 22.22
C PHE A 439 15.67 28.40 23.32
N VAL A 440 16.94 28.05 23.09
CA VAL A 440 17.77 27.32 24.08
C VAL A 440 17.96 28.14 25.35
N ASP A 441 18.26 29.44 25.24
CA ASP A 441 18.47 30.33 26.38
C ASP A 441 17.20 30.47 27.21
N ARG A 442 16.04 30.63 26.55
CA ARG A 442 14.74 30.72 27.22
C ARG A 442 14.36 29.39 27.88
N LEU A 443 14.63 28.27 27.23
CA LEU A 443 14.37 26.94 27.76
C LEU A 443 15.19 26.67 29.03
N LYS A 444 16.48 27.04 29.04
CA LYS A 444 17.36 26.98 30.23
C LYS A 444 16.83 27.85 31.36
N LYS A 445 16.38 29.08 31.06
CA LYS A 445 15.82 30.00 32.07
C LYS A 445 14.56 29.43 32.72
N ASN A 446 13.68 28.79 31.94
CA ASN A 446 12.45 28.20 32.46
C ASN A 446 12.69 26.90 33.24
N ASN A 447 13.84 26.25 33.03
CA ASN A 447 14.18 24.95 33.61
C ASN A 447 15.60 24.99 34.20
N PRO A 448 15.83 25.68 35.33
CA PRO A 448 17.19 25.89 35.87
C PRO A 448 17.91 24.59 36.27
N ASN A 449 17.16 23.50 36.48
CA ASN A 449 17.69 22.20 36.86
C ASN A 449 18.21 21.37 35.67
N ILE A 450 18.01 21.84 34.42
CA ILE A 450 18.48 21.13 33.23
C ILE A 450 19.74 21.79 32.66
N LYS A 451 20.66 20.95 32.15
CA LYS A 451 21.79 21.37 31.33
C LYS A 451 21.58 20.87 29.90
N LEU A 452 21.86 21.74 28.94
CA LEU A 452 21.81 21.43 27.52
C LEU A 452 23.21 21.56 26.94
N ASN A 453 23.76 20.45 26.48
CA ASN A 453 25.09 20.37 25.89
C ASN A 453 24.94 20.13 24.38
N GLU A 454 25.46 21.02 23.55
CA GLU A 454 25.38 20.88 22.09
C GLU A 454 26.20 19.68 21.62
N GLU A 455 25.63 18.89 20.72
CA GLU A 455 26.26 17.70 20.15
C GLU A 455 26.31 17.78 18.62
N SER A 456 27.27 17.07 18.04
CA SER A 456 27.36 16.92 16.58
C SER A 456 26.21 16.06 16.06
N ILE A 457 25.49 16.56 15.05
CA ILE A 457 24.45 15.79 14.36
C ILE A 457 25.12 14.77 13.44
N LYS A 458 24.86 13.48 13.67
CA LYS A 458 25.36 12.40 12.80
C LYS A 458 24.58 12.29 11.50
N THR A 459 23.27 12.46 11.57
CA THR A 459 22.35 12.34 10.43
C THR A 459 21.19 13.31 10.61
N ILE A 460 20.81 14.04 9.56
CA ILE A 460 19.64 14.91 9.59
C ILE A 460 18.43 14.08 9.17
N GLU A 461 17.58 13.73 10.14
CA GLU A 461 16.33 13.02 9.90
C GLU A 461 15.18 14.00 9.66
N PRO A 462 14.09 13.57 8.98
CA PRO A 462 12.86 14.33 8.91
C PRO A 462 12.29 14.69 10.30
N ILE A 463 11.79 15.92 10.44
CA ILE A 463 11.27 16.45 11.72
C ILE A 463 9.80 16.84 11.54
N GLU A 464 8.95 16.53 12.51
CA GLU A 464 7.56 16.99 12.44
C GLU A 464 7.47 18.50 12.69
N ILE A 465 6.58 19.19 11.99
CA ILE A 465 6.27 20.58 12.29
C ILE A 465 5.69 20.70 13.70
N GLY A 466 6.15 21.70 14.44
CA GLY A 466 5.90 21.86 15.87
C GLY A 466 6.92 21.11 16.73
N PHE A 467 6.58 20.93 18.01
CA PHE A 467 7.48 20.35 19.02
C PHE A 467 6.87 19.11 19.66
N LYS A 468 7.58 17.97 19.65
CA LYS A 468 7.14 16.71 20.26
C LYS A 468 8.03 16.24 21.40
N ILE A 469 7.48 15.40 22.27
CA ILE A 469 8.26 14.63 23.23
C ILE A 469 8.02 13.16 22.91
N LEU A 470 9.10 12.44 22.62
CA LEU A 470 9.09 11.01 22.35
C LEU A 470 9.44 10.30 23.66
N THR A 471 8.49 9.60 24.25
CA THR A 471 8.70 8.79 25.45
C THR A 471 8.59 7.32 25.08
N ASN A 472 9.18 6.42 25.88
CA ASN A 472 9.04 4.96 25.74
C ASN A 472 7.61 4.46 26.04
N ASP A 473 6.64 5.37 26.08
CA ASP A 473 5.35 5.12 26.65
C ASP A 473 4.61 4.07 25.82
N GLN A 474 4.54 2.87 26.40
CA GLN A 474 3.76 1.75 25.91
C GLN A 474 2.31 2.18 25.66
N SER A 475 1.84 3.29 26.25
CA SER A 475 0.51 3.86 26.07
C SER A 475 0.18 4.28 24.63
N GLN A 476 1.14 4.67 23.77
CA GLN A 476 0.84 4.96 22.35
C GLN A 476 0.63 3.68 21.54
N ASN A 477 1.44 2.65 21.79
CA ASN A 477 1.20 1.33 21.20
C ASN A 477 -0.11 0.74 21.75
N SER A 478 -0.40 0.88 23.05
CA SER A 478 -1.65 0.43 23.66
C SER A 478 -2.86 1.18 23.09
N LYS A 479 -2.82 2.51 22.95
CA LYS A 479 -3.91 3.28 22.32
C LYS A 479 -4.08 2.97 20.83
N LYS A 480 -3.00 2.65 20.13
CA LYS A 480 -3.03 2.23 18.72
C LYS A 480 -3.60 0.83 18.58
N ILE A 481 -3.17 -0.09 19.43
CA ILE A 481 -3.69 -1.46 19.55
C ILE A 481 -5.16 -1.41 19.99
N GLU A 482 -5.55 -0.56 20.93
CA GLU A 482 -6.95 -0.33 21.35
C GLU A 482 -7.80 0.23 20.20
N LYS A 483 -7.25 1.14 19.39
CA LYS A 483 -7.93 1.63 18.18
C LYS A 483 -8.07 0.53 17.12
N GLU A 484 -7.06 -0.30 16.92
CA GLU A 484 -7.12 -1.47 16.02
C GLU A 484 -8.10 -2.52 16.53
N ILE A 485 -8.09 -2.84 17.82
CA ILE A 485 -9.05 -3.73 18.49
C ILE A 485 -10.47 -3.17 18.32
N ALA A 486 -10.70 -1.89 18.62
CA ALA A 486 -12.00 -1.25 18.46
C ALA A 486 -12.44 -1.15 16.98
N HIS A 487 -11.50 -1.19 16.02
CA HIS A 487 -11.81 -1.26 14.59
C HIS A 487 -12.21 -2.69 14.19
N ILE A 488 -11.43 -3.68 14.60
CA ILE A 488 -11.69 -5.11 14.37
C ILE A 488 -13.00 -5.53 15.04
N GLU A 489 -13.29 -5.04 16.25
CA GLU A 489 -14.56 -5.28 16.95
C GLU A 489 -15.75 -4.69 16.20
N ARG A 490 -15.59 -3.50 15.60
CA ARG A 490 -16.63 -2.89 14.75
C ARG A 490 -16.86 -3.69 13.46
N GLU A 491 -15.79 -4.14 12.80
CA GLU A 491 -15.92 -5.02 11.64
C GLU A 491 -16.55 -6.35 12.03
N ARG A 492 -16.11 -6.96 13.13
CA ARG A 492 -16.68 -8.19 13.67
C ARG A 492 -18.16 -8.03 13.98
N ALA A 493 -18.56 -6.98 14.68
CA ALA A 493 -19.97 -6.69 14.97
C ALA A 493 -20.79 -6.48 13.70
N TYR A 494 -20.24 -5.79 12.69
CA TYR A 494 -20.87 -5.66 11.38
C TYR A 494 -21.06 -7.01 10.69
N TYR A 495 -20.04 -7.87 10.68
CA TYR A 495 -20.12 -9.20 10.08
C TYR A 495 -21.00 -10.16 10.88
N GLU A 496 -21.06 -10.05 12.21
CA GLU A 496 -21.99 -10.79 13.08
C GLU A 496 -23.44 -10.38 12.81
N GLN A 497 -23.72 -9.08 12.66
CA GLN A 497 -25.05 -8.61 12.25
C GLN A 497 -25.43 -9.11 10.86
N LYS A 498 -24.50 -9.05 9.89
CA LYS A 498 -24.69 -9.64 8.55
C LYS A 498 -24.95 -11.14 8.64
N TYR A 499 -24.22 -11.86 9.49
CA TYR A 499 -24.39 -13.29 9.70
C TYR A 499 -25.77 -13.61 10.30
N VAL A 500 -26.22 -12.86 11.32
CA VAL A 500 -27.57 -13.00 11.90
C VAL A 500 -28.64 -12.68 10.86
N GLN A 501 -28.47 -11.64 10.05
CA GLN A 501 -29.38 -11.33 8.93
C GLN A 501 -29.47 -12.49 7.93
N VAL A 502 -28.33 -13.11 7.60
CA VAL A 502 -28.29 -14.31 6.76
C VAL A 502 -29.05 -15.46 7.45
N LEU A 503 -28.80 -15.74 8.73
CA LEU A 503 -29.50 -16.79 9.49
C LEU A 503 -31.01 -16.57 9.56
N GLN A 504 -31.44 -15.31 9.67
CA GLN A 504 -32.85 -14.93 9.78
C GLN A 504 -33.56 -14.81 8.44
N SER A 505 -32.81 -14.75 7.33
CA SER A 505 -33.35 -14.62 5.98
C SER A 505 -34.27 -15.79 5.61
N ARG A 506 -35.30 -15.50 4.80
CA ARG A 506 -36.28 -16.51 4.37
C ARG A 506 -35.61 -17.63 3.56
N SER A 507 -34.61 -17.32 2.75
CA SER A 507 -33.84 -18.30 1.97
C SER A 507 -33.03 -19.25 2.86
N TRP A 508 -32.39 -18.74 3.91
CA TRP A 508 -31.65 -19.58 4.85
C TRP A 508 -32.56 -20.47 5.70
N LYS A 509 -33.73 -19.96 6.11
CA LYS A 509 -34.75 -20.76 6.81
C LYS A 509 -35.38 -21.82 5.92
N LEU A 510 -35.65 -21.52 4.64
CA LEU A 510 -36.21 -22.46 3.67
C LEU A 510 -35.24 -23.59 3.30
N THR A 511 -33.93 -23.28 3.24
CA THR A 511 -32.89 -24.29 2.93
C THR A 511 -32.51 -25.17 4.12
N LYS A 512 -33.06 -24.92 5.33
CA LYS A 512 -32.77 -25.69 6.55
C LYS A 512 -33.11 -27.19 6.41
N ILE A 513 -34.15 -27.53 5.67
CA ILE A 513 -34.59 -28.93 5.44
C ILE A 513 -33.56 -29.70 4.60
N ILE A 514 -32.90 -29.03 3.65
CA ILE A 514 -31.86 -29.62 2.78
C ILE A 514 -30.51 -29.66 3.51
N ARG A 515 -30.28 -28.72 4.42
CA ARG A 515 -29.01 -28.59 5.14
C ARG A 515 -28.88 -29.44 6.40
N SER A 516 -29.97 -29.70 7.12
CA SER A 516 -29.87 -30.48 8.37
C SER A 516 -29.28 -31.89 8.18
N PRO A 517 -29.54 -32.62 7.08
CA PRO A 517 -28.88 -33.90 6.81
C PRO A 517 -27.38 -33.73 6.51
N LEU A 518 -27.00 -32.67 5.78
CA LEU A 518 -25.61 -32.34 5.46
C LEU A 518 -24.80 -31.91 6.69
N ASP A 519 -25.43 -31.20 7.62
CA ASP A 519 -24.80 -30.80 8.89
C ASP A 519 -24.61 -32.00 9.84
N ILE A 520 -25.54 -32.97 9.83
CA ILE A 520 -25.39 -34.27 10.55
C ILE A 520 -24.27 -35.12 9.93
N ILE A 521 -24.16 -35.15 8.60
CA ILE A 521 -23.06 -35.83 7.89
C ILE A 521 -21.72 -35.18 8.22
N LYS A 522 -21.63 -33.84 8.21
CA LYS A 522 -20.43 -33.09 8.62
C LYS A 522 -20.04 -33.33 10.08
N MET A 523 -21.00 -33.39 11.00
CA MET A 523 -20.73 -33.71 12.41
C MET A 523 -20.21 -35.15 12.59
N LYS A 524 -20.79 -36.12 11.89
CA LYS A 524 -20.30 -37.52 11.89
C LYS A 524 -18.92 -37.64 11.25
N PHE A 525 -18.66 -36.91 10.16
CA PHE A 525 -17.33 -36.84 9.53
C PHE A 525 -16.30 -36.25 10.51
N ASN A 526 -16.61 -35.12 11.17
CA ASN A 526 -15.68 -34.50 12.13
C ASN A 526 -15.45 -35.32 13.42
N GLN A 527 -16.37 -36.22 13.80
CA GLN A 527 -16.14 -37.18 14.90
C GLN A 527 -15.27 -38.38 14.47
N LEU A 528 -15.28 -38.76 13.19
CA LEU A 528 -14.41 -39.81 12.64
C LEU A 528 -12.94 -39.38 12.48
N PHE A 529 -12.66 -38.07 12.44
CA PHE A 529 -11.29 -37.51 12.38
C PHE A 529 -10.77 -37.00 13.73
N LYS A 530 -11.47 -37.29 14.83
CA LYS A 530 -11.05 -36.94 16.21
C LYS A 530 -10.74 -38.17 17.09
N LYS A 531 -10.60 -39.35 16.48
CA LYS A 531 -10.03 -40.54 17.13
C LYS A 531 -8.66 -40.85 16.54
#